data_AF-A0A4Q3A8M0-F1
#
_entry.id   AF-A0A4Q3A8M0-F1
#
_cell.length_a   1.000
_cell.length_b   1.000
_cell.length_c   1.000
_cell.angle_alpha   90.00
_cell.angle_beta   90.00
_cell.angle_gamma   90.00
#
_symmetry.space_group_name_H-M   'P 1'
#
loop_
_entity.id
_entity.type
_entity.pdbx_description
1 polymer ?
#
loop_
_entity_poly.entity_id
_entity_poly.type
_entity_poly.pdbx_seq_one_letter_code
_entity_poly.pdbx_strand_id
1 'polypeptide(L)'
;MSLADNDLAPDPIMRAALDVLGHACGFVRNATLAPDVSAKMINDLMEAVHDIPFQLKTWSDERLELLRLHLRCFDSTLYPGAPNFTQRFEQLLEGYIQQTEQIRGGNGG
;
A
#
# COMPACT_ATOMS: atom_id res chain seq x y z
N MET A 1 25.03 -19.34 8.28
CA MET A 1 24.33 -18.69 7.16
C MET A 1 23.62 -17.48 7.74
N SER A 2 24.24 -16.31 7.64
CA SER A 2 23.64 -15.06 8.12
C SER A 2 22.43 -14.78 7.23
N LEU A 3 21.23 -14.69 7.80
CA LEU A 3 20.13 -14.05 7.11
C LEU A 3 20.64 -12.65 6.80
N ALA A 4 20.76 -12.31 5.52
CA ALA A 4 21.22 -11.00 5.10
C ALA A 4 20.47 -9.91 5.88
N ASP A 5 21.15 -8.82 6.21
CA ASP A 5 20.55 -7.57 6.66
C ASP A 5 19.54 -7.13 5.60
N ASN A 6 18.33 -7.71 5.64
CA ASN A 6 17.20 -7.26 4.85
C ASN A 6 16.65 -6.08 5.63
N ASP A 7 17.02 -4.90 5.18
CA ASP A 7 16.39 -3.69 5.68
C ASP A 7 14.88 -3.82 5.50
N LEU A 8 14.17 -3.48 6.56
CA LEU A 8 12.74 -3.25 6.48
C LEU A 8 12.50 -1.95 5.71
N ALA A 9 11.33 -1.82 5.09
CA ALA A 9 10.95 -0.56 4.47
C ALA A 9 11.02 0.60 5.47
N PRO A 10 11.40 1.83 5.04
CA PRO A 10 11.32 3.02 5.87
C PRO A 10 9.93 3.20 6.48
N ASP A 11 9.87 3.63 7.75
CA ASP A 11 8.61 3.72 8.51
C ASP A 11 7.47 4.46 7.78
N PRO A 12 7.68 5.63 7.13
CA PRO A 12 6.60 6.30 6.39
C PRO A 12 6.01 5.43 5.25
N ILE A 13 6.88 4.72 4.54
CA ILE A 13 6.49 3.82 3.44
C ILE A 13 5.75 2.62 4.00
N MET A 14 6.29 2.01 5.06
CA MET A 14 5.69 0.85 5.71
C MET A 14 4.28 1.16 6.20
N ARG A 15 4.09 2.28 6.89
CA ARG A 15 2.77 2.71 7.39
C ARG A 15 1.80 2.96 6.24
N ALA A 16 2.20 3.72 5.22
CA ALA A 16 1.34 4.00 4.07
C ALA A 16 0.90 2.73 3.34
N ALA A 17 1.83 1.80 3.09
CA ALA A 17 1.54 0.55 2.41
C ALA A 17 0.63 -0.37 3.23
N LEU A 18 0.85 -0.49 4.54
CA LEU A 18 0.00 -1.30 5.43
C LEU A 18 -1.42 -0.72 5.57
N ASP A 19 -1.55 0.60 5.60
CA ASP A 19 -2.87 1.26 5.61
C ASP A 19 -3.65 1.03 4.31
N VAL A 20 -2.96 1.04 3.16
CA VAL A 20 -3.55 0.68 1.87
C VAL A 20 -3.99 -0.79 1.87
N LEU A 21 -3.15 -1.71 2.36
CA LEU A 21 -3.50 -3.12 2.49
C LEU A 21 -4.74 -3.31 3.37
N GLY A 22 -4.80 -2.65 4.53
CA GLY A 22 -5.97 -2.69 5.41
C GLY A 22 -7.25 -2.16 4.73
N HIS A 23 -7.14 -1.06 3.98
CA HIS A 23 -8.25 -0.52 3.21
C HIS A 23 -8.71 -1.48 2.10
N ALA A 24 -7.78 -2.12 1.38
CA ALA A 24 -8.08 -3.10 0.35
C ALA A 24 -8.81 -4.33 0.92
N CYS A 25 -8.36 -4.85 2.06
CA CYS A 25 -9.07 -5.93 2.76
C CYS A 25 -10.50 -5.54 3.13
N GLY A 26 -10.70 -4.32 3.66
CA GLY A 26 -12.02 -3.79 3.98
C GLY A 26 -12.92 -3.66 2.75
N PHE A 27 -12.37 -3.14 1.64
CA PHE A 27 -13.10 -3.02 0.38
C PHE A 27 -13.51 -4.38 -0.17
N VAL A 28 -12.58 -5.34 -0.29
CA VAL A 28 -12.88 -6.70 -0.77
C VAL A 28 -13.98 -7.35 0.05
N ARG A 29 -13.86 -7.31 1.38
CA ARG A 29 -14.87 -7.88 2.28
C ARG A 29 -16.27 -7.34 1.99
N ASN A 30 -16.39 -6.04 1.74
CA ASN A 30 -17.67 -5.41 1.49
C ASN A 30 -18.16 -5.68 0.06
N ALA A 31 -17.26 -5.67 -0.92
CA ALA A 31 -17.56 -5.96 -2.32
C ALA A 31 -18.08 -7.39 -2.50
N THR A 32 -17.53 -8.36 -1.77
CA THR A 32 -17.95 -9.77 -1.85
C THR A 32 -19.32 -10.07 -1.22
N LEU A 33 -19.94 -9.08 -0.55
CA LEU A 33 -21.33 -9.19 -0.10
C LEU A 33 -22.34 -8.89 -1.21
N ALA A 34 -21.90 -8.23 -2.29
CA ALA A 34 -22.77 -7.96 -3.44
C ALA A 34 -23.03 -9.25 -4.23
N PRO A 35 -24.30 -9.51 -4.64
CA PRO A 35 -24.68 -10.76 -5.30
C PRO A 35 -24.05 -10.93 -6.69
N ASP A 36 -23.61 -9.84 -7.32
CA ASP A 36 -23.13 -9.75 -8.70
C ASP A 36 -21.68 -9.25 -8.78
N VAL A 37 -20.90 -9.39 -7.70
CA VAL A 37 -19.50 -8.97 -7.68
C VAL A 37 -18.69 -9.67 -8.78
N SER A 38 -17.89 -8.89 -9.51
CA SER A 38 -17.01 -9.43 -10.54
C SER A 38 -15.82 -10.18 -9.91
N ALA A 39 -15.70 -11.48 -10.18
CA ALA A 39 -14.53 -12.26 -9.77
C ALA A 39 -13.22 -11.69 -10.35
N LYS A 40 -13.27 -11.12 -11.57
CA LYS A 40 -12.13 -10.43 -12.17
C LYS A 40 -11.71 -9.21 -11.34
N MET A 41 -12.68 -8.41 -10.89
CA MET A 41 -12.40 -7.24 -10.03
C MET A 41 -11.70 -7.64 -8.73
N ILE A 42 -12.16 -8.72 -8.09
CA ILE A 42 -11.53 -9.23 -6.86
C ILE A 42 -10.11 -9.72 -7.15
N ASN A 43 -9.89 -10.44 -8.25
CA ASN A 43 -8.55 -10.90 -8.62
C ASN A 43 -7.59 -9.76 -8.92
N ASP A 44 -8.00 -8.75 -9.71
CA ASP A 44 -7.18 -7.57 -10.01
C ASP A 44 -6.84 -6.79 -8.73
N LEU A 45 -7.79 -6.69 -7.80
CA LEU A 45 -7.54 -6.08 -6.49
C LEU A 45 -6.50 -6.88 -5.70
N MET A 46 -6.68 -8.20 -5.60
CA MET A 46 -5.73 -9.05 -4.88
C MET A 46 -4.34 -8.97 -5.52
N GLU A 47 -4.25 -8.95 -6.85
CA GLU A 47 -3.00 -8.76 -7.57
C GLU A 47 -2.32 -7.43 -7.19
N ALA A 48 -3.09 -6.36 -7.02
CA ALA A 48 -2.56 -5.06 -6.62
C ALA A 48 -1.94 -5.02 -5.21
N VAL A 49 -2.36 -5.89 -4.29
CA VAL A 49 -2.00 -5.77 -2.86
C VAL A 49 -1.30 -6.98 -2.24
N HIS A 50 -1.36 -8.16 -2.86
CA HIS A 50 -0.88 -9.41 -2.27
C HIS A 50 0.62 -9.40 -1.94
N ASP A 51 1.44 -8.72 -2.75
CA ASP A 51 2.89 -8.72 -2.61
C ASP A 51 3.41 -7.65 -1.63
N ILE A 52 2.54 -6.74 -1.16
CA ILE A 52 2.93 -5.66 -0.24
C ILE A 52 3.74 -6.19 0.96
N PRO A 53 3.32 -7.23 1.70
CA PRO A 53 4.08 -7.71 2.87
C PRO A 53 5.48 -8.20 2.50
N PHE A 54 5.62 -8.85 1.34
CA PHE A 54 6.91 -9.34 0.88
C PHE A 54 7.84 -8.17 0.52
N GLN A 55 7.33 -7.18 -0.21
CA GLN A 55 8.10 -5.99 -0.59
C GLN A 55 8.59 -5.22 0.63
N LEU A 56 7.74 -5.04 1.64
CA LEU A 56 8.11 -4.34 2.87
C LEU A 56 9.18 -5.07 3.71
N LYS A 57 9.17 -6.42 3.68
CA LYS A 57 10.11 -7.26 4.43
C LYS A 57 11.48 -7.41 3.77
N THR A 58 11.55 -7.20 2.46
CA THR A 58 12.76 -7.48 1.65
C THR A 58 13.27 -6.22 0.98
N TRP A 59 13.25 -5.08 1.70
CA TRP A 59 13.31 -3.75 1.11
C TRP A 59 14.54 -3.49 0.25
N SER A 60 14.34 -2.76 -0.84
CA SER A 60 15.37 -2.07 -1.61
C SER A 60 14.75 -0.81 -2.21
N ASP A 61 15.56 0.17 -2.61
CA ASP A 61 15.04 1.43 -3.17
C ASP A 61 14.17 1.21 -4.43
N GLU A 62 14.45 0.15 -5.19
CA GLU A 62 13.67 -0.24 -6.37
C GLU A 62 12.25 -0.71 -6.02
N ARG A 63 12.02 -1.18 -4.80
CA ARG A 63 10.70 -1.71 -4.38
C ARG A 63 9.64 -0.65 -4.21
N LEU A 64 10.02 0.61 -3.98
CA LEU A 64 9.03 1.69 -3.94
C LEU A 64 8.31 1.83 -5.29
N GLU A 65 9.06 1.76 -6.38
CA GLU A 65 8.49 1.81 -7.73
C GLU A 65 7.70 0.54 -8.07
N LEU A 66 8.17 -0.62 -7.62
CA LEU A 66 7.43 -1.87 -7.79
C LEU A 66 6.09 -1.82 -7.04
N LEU A 67 6.07 -1.32 -5.81
CA LEU A 67 4.85 -1.16 -5.02
C LEU A 67 3.87 -0.23 -5.73
N ARG A 68 4.33 0.92 -6.22
CA ARG A 68 3.54 1.85 -7.03
C ARG A 68 2.98 1.20 -8.29
N LEU A 69 3.75 0.35 -8.95
CA LEU A 69 3.31 -0.38 -10.15
C LEU A 69 2.15 -1.33 -9.82
N HIS A 70 2.28 -2.16 -8.78
CA HIS A 70 1.21 -3.07 -8.37
C HIS A 70 -0.07 -2.34 -7.98
N LEU A 71 0.04 -1.23 -7.23
CA LEU A 71 -1.13 -0.44 -6.83
C LEU A 71 -1.91 0.17 -8.02
N ARG A 72 -1.31 0.26 -9.21
CA ARG A 72 -1.98 0.72 -10.44
C ARG A 72 -2.79 -0.37 -11.14
N CYS A 73 -2.62 -1.64 -10.74
CA CYS A 73 -3.41 -2.76 -11.28
C CYS A 73 -4.90 -2.66 -10.90
N PHE A 74 -5.25 -1.76 -9.96
CA PHE A 74 -6.62 -1.57 -9.51
C PHE A 74 -6.93 -0.09 -9.23
N ASP A 75 -7.84 0.49 -10.01
CA ASP A 75 -8.35 1.84 -9.78
C ASP A 75 -9.77 2.05 -10.32
N SER A 76 -10.27 3.28 -10.15
CA SER A 76 -11.61 3.70 -10.57
C SER A 76 -11.80 3.78 -12.10
N THR A 77 -10.72 3.78 -12.88
CA THR A 77 -10.79 3.78 -14.35
C THR A 77 -11.10 2.38 -14.88
N LEU A 78 -10.63 1.35 -14.17
CA LEU A 78 -10.93 -0.06 -14.44
C LEU A 78 -12.28 -0.48 -13.85
N TYR A 79 -12.61 0.02 -12.65
CA TYR A 79 -13.80 -0.38 -11.91
C TYR A 79 -14.52 0.84 -11.33
N PRO A 80 -15.66 1.27 -11.90
CA PRO A 80 -16.40 2.43 -11.39
C PRO A 80 -16.73 2.31 -9.90
N GLY A 81 -16.38 3.34 -9.12
CA GLY A 81 -16.60 3.36 -7.67
C GLY A 81 -15.54 2.62 -6.84
N ALA A 82 -14.55 1.99 -7.47
CA ALA A 82 -13.41 1.42 -6.77
C ALA A 82 -12.47 2.49 -6.19
N PRO A 83 -11.81 2.22 -5.05
CA PRO A 83 -10.78 3.10 -4.51
C PRO A 83 -9.58 3.19 -5.43
N ASN A 84 -8.94 4.36 -5.46
CA ASN A 84 -7.62 4.54 -6.09
C ASN A 84 -6.52 4.32 -5.04
N PHE A 85 -5.95 3.10 -5.02
CA PHE A 85 -4.93 2.76 -4.02
C PHE A 85 -3.61 3.48 -4.24
N THR A 86 -3.25 3.79 -5.50
CA THR A 86 -2.05 4.57 -5.81
C THR A 86 -2.16 5.97 -5.21
N GLN A 87 -3.27 6.68 -5.48
CA GLN A 87 -3.50 8.01 -4.93
C GLN A 87 -3.52 7.99 -3.40
N ARG A 88 -4.20 7.01 -2.81
CA ARG A 88 -4.26 6.86 -1.35
C ARG A 88 -2.87 6.63 -0.74
N PHE A 89 -2.05 5.80 -1.38
CA PHE A 89 -0.68 5.53 -0.93
C PHE A 89 0.15 6.81 -0.89
N GLU A 90 0.16 7.59 -1.98
CA GLU A 90 0.95 8.83 -2.04
C GLU A 90 0.48 9.86 -1.00
N GLN A 91 -0.84 10.01 -0.80
CA GLN A 91 -1.38 10.90 0.22
C GLN A 91 -0.94 10.51 1.65
N LEU A 92 -1.00 9.21 1.96
CA LEU A 92 -0.56 8.70 3.26
C LEU A 92 0.95 8.85 3.45
N LEU A 93 1.73 8.53 2.41
CA LEU A 93 3.18 8.64 2.44
C LEU A 93 3.62 10.08 2.71
N GLU A 94 3.06 11.05 1.99
CA GLU A 94 3.32 12.47 2.22
C GLU A 94 2.97 12.88 3.66
N GLY A 95 1.80 12.47 4.15
CA GLY A 95 1.37 12.75 5.53
C GLY A 95 2.31 12.16 6.59
N TYR A 96 2.80 10.94 6.40
CA TYR A 96 3.74 10.32 7.34
C TYR A 96 5.15 10.90 7.28
N ILE A 97 5.61 11.34 6.10
CA ILE A 97 6.88 12.07 5.98
C ILE A 97 6.81 13.36 6.78
N GLN A 98 5.75 14.17 6.60
CA GLN A 98 5.55 15.43 7.33
C GLN A 98 5.49 15.21 8.85
N GLN A 99 4.79 14.17 9.31
CA GLN A 99 4.74 13.82 10.74
C GLN A 99 6.11 13.44 11.29
N THR A 100 6.89 12.67 10.53
CA THR A 100 8.24 12.24 10.94
C THR A 100 9.18 13.44 11.08
N GLU A 101 9.09 14.41 10.18
CA GLU A 101 9.88 15.65 10.21
C GLU A 101 9.50 16.53 11.40
N GLN A 102 8.20 16.68 11.70
CA GLN A 102 7.72 17.46 12.85
C GLN A 102 8.21 16.88 14.19
N ILE A 103 8.20 15.55 14.34
CA ILE A 103 8.73 14.88 15.55
C ILE A 103 10.23 15.14 15.70
N ARG A 104 10.99 15.08 14.60
CA ARG A 104 12.44 15.35 14.61
C ARG A 104 12.77 16.81 14.94
N GLY A 105 11.96 17.75 14.44
CA GLY A 105 12.13 19.18 14.74
C GLY A 105 11.68 19.59 16.15
N GLY A 106 10.73 18.87 16.74
CA GLY A 106 10.19 19.16 18.08
C GLY A 106 11.03 18.69 19.26
N ASN A 107 11.96 17.74 19.05
CA ASN A 107 12.83 17.20 20.10
C ASN A 107 14.15 17.99 20.30
N GLY A 108 14.28 19.17 19.69
CA GLY A 108 15.47 20.02 19.75
C GLY A 108 15.32 21.33 20.56
N GLY A 109 14.24 21.49 21.32
CA GLY A 109 13.93 22.69 22.12
C GLY A 109 14.10 22.50 23.62
#